data_AF-A0A1T2XA58-F1
#
_entry.id   AF-A0A1T2XA58-F1
#
_cell.length_a   1.000
_cell.length_b   1.000
_cell.length_c   1.000
_cell.angle_alpha   90.00
_cell.angle_beta   90.00
_cell.angle_gamma   90.00
#
_symmetry.space_group_name_H-M   'P 1'
#
loop_
_entity.id
_entity.type
_entity.pdbx_description
1 polymer ?
#
loop_
_entity_poly.entity_id
_entity_poly.type
_entity_poly.pdbx_seq_one_letter_code
_entity_poly.pdbx_strand_id
1 'polypeptide(L)' 'MELIYEGCHLEQVLERRRMSKSIFADKMGVNRSAVTNWCNGTNFMSIDNLFLACHILKCEPKDIYKYEPVRRAKQ' A
#
# COMPACT_ATOMS: atom_id res chain seq x y z
N MET A 1 20.14 2.72 -9.99
CA MET A 1 19.55 3.22 -8.74
C MET A 1 19.01 2.01 -8.01
N GLU A 2 19.52 1.71 -6.82
CA GLU A 2 19.05 0.61 -5.99
C GLU A 2 18.01 1.18 -5.01
N LEU A 3 16.88 0.50 -4.87
CA LEU A 3 15.75 0.93 -4.02
C LEU A 3 15.56 -0.11 -2.92
N ILE A 4 15.43 0.34 -1.67
CA ILE A 4 15.12 -0.51 -0.52
C ILE A 4 13.65 -0.32 -0.18
N TYR A 5 12.93 -1.42 0.00
CA TYR A 5 11.54 -1.39 0.49
C TYR A 5 11.50 -0.99 1.96
N GLU A 6 10.79 0.11 2.26
CA GLU A 6 10.64 0.65 3.62
C GLU A 6 9.38 0.12 4.31
N GLY A 7 8.29 -0.10 3.55
CA GLY A 7 7.06 -0.63 4.12
C GLY A 7 5.79 -0.35 3.34
N CYS A 8 4.69 -0.90 3.85
CA CYS A 8 3.33 -0.68 3.37
C CYS A 8 2.62 0.32 4.29
N HIS A 9 2.14 1.41 3.71
CA HIS A 9 1.46 2.50 4.38
C HIS A 9 -0.05 2.53 4.09
N LEU A 10 -0.62 1.41 3.65
CA LEU A 10 -2.03 1.32 3.31
C LEU A 10 -2.94 1.78 4.48
N GLU A 11 -2.60 1.39 5.71
CA GLU A 11 -3.39 1.76 6.89
C GLU A 11 -3.46 3.27 7.09
N GLN A 12 -2.32 3.97 6.96
CA GLN A 12 -2.25 5.43 7.08
C GLN A 12 -3.00 6.11 5.93
N VAL A 13 -2.96 5.53 4.71
CA VAL A 13 -3.75 6.05 3.58
C VAL A 13 -5.25 5.89 3.85
N LEU A 14 -5.69 4.75 4.38
CA LEU A 14 -7.08 4.51 4.76
C LEU A 14 -7.57 5.49 5.82
N GLU A 15 -6.77 5.71 6.87
CA GLU A 15 -7.07 6.69 7.93
C GLU A 15 -7.22 8.11 7.39
N ARG A 16 -6.29 8.56 6.53
CA ARG A 16 -6.35 9.88 5.88
C ARG A 16 -7.58 10.05 4.99
N ARG A 17 -8.12 8.93 4.45
CA ARG A 17 -9.35 8.91 3.65
C ARG A 17 -10.60 8.59 4.48
N ARG A 18 -10.47 8.45 5.80
CA ARG A 18 -11.55 8.07 6.72
C ARG A 18 -12.29 6.80 6.27
N MET A 19 -11.56 5.83 5.72
CA MET A 19 -12.10 4.59 5.19
C MET A 19 -11.72 3.42 6.11
N SER A 20 -12.71 2.66 6.56
CA SER A 20 -12.44 1.44 7.36
C SER A 20 -11.91 0.31 6.47
N LYS A 21 -11.11 -0.60 7.05
CA LYS A 21 -10.61 -1.79 6.35
C LYS A 21 -11.73 -2.65 5.75
N SER A 22 -12.91 -2.68 6.39
CA SER A 22 -14.08 -3.42 5.88
C SER A 22 -14.64 -2.77 4.62
N ILE A 23 -14.91 -1.46 4.67
CA ILE A 23 -15.44 -0.71 3.53
C ILE A 23 -14.47 -0.77 2.35
N PHE A 24 -13.17 -0.67 2.64
CA PHE A 24 -12.15 -0.81 1.61
C PHE A 24 -12.13 -2.21 0.98
N ALA A 25 -12.21 -3.27 1.79
CA ALA A 25 -12.29 -4.64 1.30
C ALA A 25 -13.50 -4.85 0.38
N ASP A 26 -14.66 -4.33 0.77
CA ASP A 26 -15.89 -4.39 -0.02
C ASP A 26 -15.71 -3.68 -1.38
N LYS A 27 -15.11 -2.49 -1.39
CA LYS A 27 -14.82 -1.73 -2.63
C LYS A 27 -13.78 -2.41 -3.52
N MET A 28 -12.82 -3.11 -2.91
CA MET A 28 -11.79 -3.88 -3.61
C MET A 28 -12.31 -5.22 -4.13
N GLY A 29 -13.47 -5.70 -3.65
CA GLY A 29 -13.99 -7.03 -3.98
C GLY A 29 -13.14 -8.17 -3.39
N VAL A 30 -12.50 -7.95 -2.24
CA VAL A 30 -11.61 -8.93 -1.57
C VAL A 30 -12.06 -9.23 -0.15
N ASN A 31 -11.54 -10.32 0.43
CA ASN A 31 -11.74 -10.60 1.86
C ASN A 31 -11.03 -9.55 2.73
N ARG A 32 -11.67 -9.14 3.84
CA ARG A 32 -11.07 -8.27 4.86
C ARG A 32 -9.70 -8.78 5.35
N SER A 33 -9.51 -10.10 5.42
CA SER A 33 -8.20 -10.69 5.79
C SER A 33 -7.09 -10.32 4.82
N ALA A 34 -7.38 -10.16 3.52
CA ALA A 34 -6.41 -9.71 2.53
C ALA A 34 -5.95 -8.28 2.84
N VAL A 35 -6.88 -7.38 3.15
CA VAL A 35 -6.57 -5.99 3.55
C VAL A 35 -5.73 -5.97 4.82
N THR A 36 -6.07 -6.77 5.84
CA THR A 36 -5.28 -6.88 7.07
C THR A 36 -3.86 -7.36 6.77
N ASN A 37 -3.69 -8.38 5.92
CA ASN A 37 -2.39 -8.90 5.54
C ASN A 37 -1.56 -7.88 4.76
N TRP A 38 -2.18 -7.04 3.93
CA TRP A 38 -1.52 -5.94 3.24
C TRP A 38 -1.07 -4.85 4.21
N CYS A 39 -1.93 -4.43 5.15
CA CYS A 39 -1.58 -3.45 6.19
C CYS A 39 -0.41 -3.94 7.06
N ASN A 40 -0.39 -5.23 7.40
CA ASN A 40 0.65 -5.82 8.23
C ASN A 40 1.94 -6.15 7.44
N GLY A 41 1.96 -5.94 6.12
CA GLY A 41 3.08 -6.31 5.26
C GLY A 41 3.32 -7.81 5.13
N THR A 42 2.37 -8.64 5.56
CA THR A 42 2.45 -10.11 5.47
C THR A 42 2.39 -10.58 4.01
N ASN A 43 1.61 -9.89 3.17
CA ASN A 43 1.55 -10.12 1.73
C ASN A 43 1.50 -8.78 0.98
N PHE A 44 2.01 -8.80 -0.26
CA PHE A 44 1.86 -7.69 -1.19
C PHE A 44 0.55 -7.79 -1.97
N MET A 45 0.03 -6.64 -2.40
CA MET A 45 -1.01 -6.59 -3.42
C MET A 45 -0.44 -7.08 -4.75
N SER A 46 -1.29 -7.68 -5.58
CA SER A 46 -1.00 -7.76 -7.02
C SER A 46 -0.97 -6.35 -7.63
N ILE A 47 -0.37 -6.23 -8.82
CA ILE A 47 -0.35 -4.96 -9.56
C ILE A 47 -1.77 -4.45 -9.82
N ASP A 48 -2.68 -5.33 -10.23
CA ASP A 48 -4.09 -4.96 -10.48
C ASP A 48 -4.77 -4.42 -9.22
N ASN A 49 -4.56 -5.10 -8.08
CA ASN A 49 -5.11 -4.66 -6.79
C ASN A 49 -4.50 -3.34 -6.34
N LEU A 50 -3.20 -3.11 -6.58
CA LEU A 50 -2.54 -1.85 -6.26
C LEU A 50 -3.14 -0.70 -7.06
N PHE A 51 -3.33 -0.85 -8.38
CA PHE A 51 -3.93 0.20 -9.20
C PHE A 51 -5.41 0.44 -8.86
N LEU A 52 -6.17 -0.62 -8.55
CA LEU A 52 -7.54 -0.49 -8.06
C LEU A 52 -7.58 0.26 -6.71
N ALA A 53 -6.69 -0.09 -5.78
CA ALA A 53 -6.56 0.59 -4.49
C ALA A 53 -6.25 2.08 -4.68
N CYS A 54 -5.30 2.42 -5.56
CA CYS A 54 -4.97 3.78 -5.91
C CYS A 54 -6.18 4.54 -6.50
N HIS A 55 -6.95 3.90 -7.37
CA HIS A 55 -8.17 4.49 -7.93
C HIS A 55 -9.24 4.78 -6.86
N ILE A 56 -9.48 3.84 -5.95
CA ILE A 56 -10.46 3.96 -4.85
C ILE A 56 -10.02 5.03 -3.85
N LEU A 57 -8.75 5.02 -3.47
CA LEU A 57 -8.21 5.88 -2.42
C LEU A 57 -7.73 7.24 -2.93
N LYS A 58 -7.77 7.48 -4.25
CA LYS A 58 -7.27 8.72 -4.89
C LYS A 58 -5.85 9.02 -4.40
N CYS A 59 -4.95 8.07 -4.64
CA CYS A 59 -3.53 8.16 -4.28
C CYS A 59 -2.67 7.48 -5.36
N GLU A 60 -1.36 7.61 -5.23
CA GLU A 60 -0.39 6.96 -6.13
C GLU A 60 0.23 5.71 -5.46
N PRO A 61 0.79 4.76 -6.24
CA PRO A 61 1.44 3.59 -5.67
C PRO A 61 2.51 3.90 -4.61
N LYS A 62 3.24 5.00 -4.79
CA LYS A 62 4.27 5.49 -3.85
C LYS A 62 3.71 5.99 -2.52
N ASP A 63 2.40 6.21 -2.42
CA ASP A 63 1.74 6.56 -1.17
C ASP A 63 1.43 5.32 -0.34
N ILE A 64 1.27 4.16 -1.00
CA ILE A 64 1.01 2.86 -0.36
C ILE A 64 2.32 2.12 -0.10
N TYR A 65 3.22 2.00 -1.08
CA TYR A 65 4.49 1.29 -0.93
C TYR A 65 5.66 2.27 -0.99
N LYS A 66 6.42 2.35 0.12
CA LYS A 66 7.57 3.26 0.24
C LYS A 66 8.86 2.55 -0.09
N TYR A 67 9.68 3.24 -0.87
CA TYR A 67 11.01 2.81 -1.26
C TYR A 67 11.98 3.97 -1.11
N GLU A 68 13.11 3.71 -0.47
CA GLU A 68 14.17 4.71 -0.29
C GLU A 68 15.37 4.38 -1.21
N PRO A 69 15.97 5.39 -1.86
CA PRO A 69 17.15 5.19 -2.69
C PRO A 69 18.37 4.88 -1.82
N VAL A 70 19.12 3.84 -2.19
CA VAL A 70 20.41 3.54 -1.56
C VAL A 70 21.39 4.67 -1.88
N ARG A 71 21.72 5.47 -0.87
CA ARG A 71 22.81 6.44 -0.96
C ARG A 71 24.13 5.71 -0.72
N ARG A 72 24.79 5.28 -1.79
CA ARG A 72 26.19 4.85 -1.68
C ARG A 72 27.03 6.09 -1.40
N ALA A 73 27.72 6.11 -0.26
CA ALA A 73 28.71 7.14 0.01
C ALA A 73 29.77 7.10 -1.10
N LYS A 74 30.07 8.26 -1.70
CA LYS A 74 31.23 8.38 -2.59
C LYS A 74 32.48 8.12 -1.72
N GLN A 75 33.24 7.09 -2.06
CA GLN A 75 34.62 6.91 -1.59
C GLN A 75 35.47 8.09 -2.04
#